data_AF-A0A8E0S3W1-F1
#
_entry.id   AF-A0A8E0S3W1-F1
#
_cell.length_a   1.000
_cell.length_b   1.000
_cell.length_c   1.000
_cell.angle_alpha   90.00
_cell.angle_beta   90.00
_cell.angle_gamma   90.00
#
_symmetry.space_group_name_H-M   'P 1'
#
loop_
_entity.id
_entity.type
_entity.pdbx_description
1 polymer ?
#
loop_
_entity_poly.entity_id
_entity_poly.type
_entity_poly.pdbx_seq_one_letter_code
_entity_poly.pdbx_strand_id
1 'polypeptide(L)' 'TFELLIYTDRNTSIPEGWDESGPQFVINSADIKLRSFSTTVHRVDHVISYKMTS' A
#
# COMPACT_ATOMS: atom_id res chain seq x y z
N THR A 1 13.50 2.32 9.92
CA THR A 1 12.24 3.05 10.22
C THR A 1 11.15 2.47 9.34
N PHE A 2 9.88 2.80 9.57
CA PHE A 2 8.73 2.24 8.85
C PHE A 2 7.73 3.35 8.56
N GLU A 3 7.23 3.40 7.32
CA GLU A 3 6.26 4.38 6.85
C GLU A 3 4.96 3.66 6.45
N LEU A 4 3.81 4.27 6.74
CA LEU A 4 2.50 3.76 6.35
C LEU A 4 1.82 4.73 5.38
N LEU A 5 1.50 4.25 4.19
CA LEU A 5 0.78 5.02 3.17
C LEU A 5 -0.64 4.51 3.02
N ILE A 6 -1.62 5.42 3.01
CA ILE A 6 -3.02 5.10 2.78
C ILE A 6 -3.46 5.79 1.49
N TYR A 7 -3.81 4.98 0.48
CA TYR A 7 -4.36 5.48 -0.78
C TYR A 7 -5.87 5.60 -0.67
N THR A 8 -6.40 6.79 -0.89
CA THR A 8 -7.83 7.12 -0.79
C THR A 8 -8.33 7.75 -2.08
N ASP A 9 -9.64 8.01 -2.17
CA ASP A 9 -10.19 8.78 -3.29
C ASP A 9 -9.63 10.21 -3.28
N ARG A 10 -9.44 10.79 -4.47
CA ARG A 10 -8.76 12.10 -4.63
C ARG A 10 -9.43 13.27 -3.91
N ASN A 11 -10.70 13.14 -3.55
CA ASN A 11 -11.49 14.17 -2.86
C ASN A 11 -11.71 13.85 -1.38
N THR A 12 -10.98 12.87 -0.82
CA THR A 12 -11.06 12.53 0.60
C THR A 12 -10.46 13.67 1.43
N SER A 13 -11.18 14.16 2.44
CA SER A 13 -10.66 15.16 3.36
C SER A 13 -9.51 14.59 4.19
N ILE A 14 -8.41 15.34 4.29
CA ILE A 14 -7.25 14.94 5.11
C ILE A 14 -7.60 15.13 6.60
N PRO A 15 -7.51 14.09 7.43
CA PRO A 15 -7.71 14.21 8.86
C PRO A 15 -6.66 15.11 9.52
N GLU A 16 -6.99 15.69 10.67
CA GLU A 16 -6.04 16.49 11.45
C GLU A 16 -4.80 15.66 11.83
N GLY A 17 -3.60 16.21 11.60
CA GLY A 17 -2.33 15.55 11.88
C GLY A 17 -1.85 14.57 10.80
N TRP A 18 -2.59 14.43 9.69
CA TRP A 18 -2.16 13.70 8.51
C TRP A 18 -1.70 14.67 7.42
N ASP A 19 -0.90 14.17 6.47
CA ASP A 19 -0.40 14.95 5.35
C ASP A 19 -0.43 14.11 4.06
N GLU A 20 -0.36 14.79 2.91
CA GLU A 20 -0.23 14.14 1.60
C GLU A 20 1.20 13.68 1.36
N SER A 21 1.35 12.42 0.94
CA SER A 21 2.63 11.84 0.55
C SER A 21 2.68 11.53 -0.94
N GLY A 22 3.84 11.71 -1.56
CA GLY A 22 4.11 11.13 -2.87
C GLY A 22 4.18 9.59 -2.82
N PRO A 23 4.06 8.90 -3.97
CA PRO A 23 4.18 7.46 -4.03
C PRO A 23 5.61 7.01 -3.69
N GLN A 24 5.74 5.97 -2.86
CA GLN A 24 7.02 5.38 -2.47
C GLN A 24 7.24 4.06 -3.22
N PHE A 25 7.76 4.14 -4.45
CA PHE A 25 7.98 2.97 -5.30
C PHE A 25 9.27 2.22 -4.96
N VAL A 26 9.21 0.88 -4.97
CA VAL A 26 10.39 0.01 -4.83
C VAL A 26 10.91 -0.35 -6.22
N ILE A 27 12.01 0.29 -6.63
CA ILE A 27 12.66 0.06 -7.94
C ILE A 27 13.37 -1.31 -7.93
N ASN A 28 13.33 -2.02 -9.07
CA ASN A 28 13.92 -3.35 -9.24
C ASN A 28 13.41 -4.34 -8.19
N SER A 29 12.09 -4.39 -8.00
CA SER A 29 11.45 -5.28 -7.04
C SER A 29 10.98 -6.59 -7.68
N ALA A 30 10.85 -7.61 -6.84
CA ALA A 30 10.06 -8.79 -7.12
C ALA A 30 8.82 -8.82 -6.22
N ASP A 31 7.73 -9.33 -6.77
CA ASP A 31 6.42 -9.35 -6.11
C ASP A 31 6.03 -10.76 -5.66
N ILE A 32 5.53 -10.85 -4.44
CA ILE A 32 4.93 -12.07 -3.89
C ILE A 32 3.48 -11.75 -3.52
N LYS A 33 2.55 -12.43 -4.19
CA LYS A 33 1.12 -12.36 -3.84
C LYS A 33 0.82 -13.35 -2.73
N LEU A 34 0.22 -12.88 -1.64
CA LEU A 34 -0.24 -13.71 -0.54
C LEU A 34 -1.72 -14.06 -0.70
N ARG A 35 -2.19 -14.99 0.12
CA ARG A 35 -3.60 -15.41 0.13
C ARG A 35 -4.49 -14.24 0.56
N SER A 36 -5.43 -13.88 -0.30
CA SER A 36 -6.50 -12.92 0.00
C SER A 36 -7.53 -13.50 0.96
N PHE A 37 -8.21 -12.63 1.70
CA PHE A 37 -9.46 -12.97 2.38
C PHE A 37 -10.56 -12.00 1.97
N SER A 38 -11.81 -12.43 2.16
CA SER A 38 -12.98 -11.63 1.82
C SER A 38 -14.08 -11.84 2.84
N THR A 39 -14.84 -10.78 3.06
CA THR A 39 -16.18 -10.81 3.65
C THR A 39 -17.21 -10.75 2.51
N THR A 40 -18.49 -10.58 2.84
CA THR A 40 -19.55 -10.39 1.82
C THR A 40 -19.40 -9.07 1.06
N VAL A 41 -18.80 -8.04 1.66
CA VAL A 41 -18.75 -6.68 1.09
C VAL A 41 -17.35 -6.31 0.62
N HIS A 42 -16.31 -6.74 1.34
CA HIS A 42 -14.94 -6.33 1.05
C HIS A 42 -14.03 -7.54 0.79
N ARG A 43 -13.11 -7.36 -0.16
CA ARG A 43 -12.01 -8.27 -0.43
C ARG A 43 -10.70 -7.55 -0.16
N VAL A 44 -9.79 -8.22 0.53
CA VAL A 44 -8.44 -7.71 0.82
C VAL A 44 -7.43 -8.60 0.12
N ASP A 45 -6.72 -8.03 -0.84
CA ASP A 45 -5.57 -8.64 -1.50
C ASP A 45 -4.27 -8.15 -0.83
N HIS A 46 -3.27 -9.03 -0.79
CA HIS A 46 -1.99 -8.76 -0.14
C HIS A 46 -0.85 -9.04 -1.14
N VAL A 47 0.05 -8.07 -1.30
CA VAL A 47 1.25 -8.19 -2.13
C VAL A 47 2.43 -7.63 -1.36
N ILE A 48 3.56 -8.34 -1.42
CA ILE A 48 4.84 -7.89 -0.89
C ILE A 48 5.75 -7.64 -2.09
N SER A 49 6.18 -6.40 -2.26
CA SER A 49 7.23 -6.01 -3.22
C SER A 49 8.53 -5.79 -2.44
N TYR A 50 9.57 -6.55 -2.76
CA TYR A 50 10.88 -6.42 -2.12
C TYR A 50 11.95 -6.13 -3.16
N LYS A 51 12.93 -5.32 -2.80
CA LYS A 51 14.04 -4.96 -3.69
C LYS A 51 14.91 -6.17 -3.97
N MET A 52 15.12 -6.48 -5.25
CA MET A 52 16.10 -7.47 -5.66
C MET A 52 17.48 -6.85 -5.45
N THR A 53 18.22 -7.41 -4.50
CA THR A 53 19.63 -7.06 -4.27
C THR A 53 20.46 -8.04 -5.09
N SER A 54 21.29 -7.52 -6.00
CA SER A 54 22.33 -8.32 -6.65
C SER A 54 23.47 -8.59 -5.68
#